data_AF-A0A518BGF3-F1
#
_entry.id   AF-A0A518BGF3-F1
#
_cell.length_a   1.000
_cell.length_b   1.000
_cell.length_c   1.000
_cell.angle_alpha   90.00
_cell.angle_beta   90.00
_cell.angle_gamma   90.00
#
_symmetry.space_group_name_H-M   'P 1'
#
loop_
_entity.id
_entity.type
_entity.pdbx_description
1 polymer ?
#
loop_
_entity_poly.entity_id
_entity_poly.type
_entity_poly.pdbx_seq_one_letter_code
_entity_poly.pdbx_strand_id
1 'polypeptide(L)'
;MELLSTVLHAVVEDPATTGKPAATWAEARAAAAACGEIEDEELSLVLEEEDADMLRDILGQWRAGKRNALEHDKAVLKRAIKAFRKRLKVTLLDDESSLGGGAFSSGRSSSIVAITPPERYPRATWDELVRLGRLKGGRDGMYELAPGG
;
A
#
# COMPACT_ATOMS: atom_id res chain seq x y z
N MET A 1 -2.11 6.56 -6.36
CA MET A 1 -1.08 5.74 -7.03
C MET A 1 -1.23 4.33 -6.51
N GLU A 2 -1.60 3.42 -7.39
CA GLU A 2 -1.70 2.00 -7.07
C GLU A 2 -0.31 1.37 -7.14
N LEU A 3 -0.16 0.22 -6.48
CA LEU A 3 1.07 -0.56 -6.54
C LEU A 3 1.08 -1.34 -7.86
N LEU A 4 2.23 -1.39 -8.55
CA LEU A 4 2.35 -2.18 -9.77
C LEU A 4 2.08 -3.65 -9.49
N SER A 5 2.55 -4.13 -8.33
CA SER A 5 2.28 -5.48 -7.84
C SER A 5 0.78 -5.82 -7.72
N THR A 6 -0.07 -4.86 -7.34
CA THR A 6 -1.53 -5.07 -7.26
C THR A 6 -2.14 -5.23 -8.65
N VAL A 7 -1.75 -4.38 -9.60
CA VAL A 7 -2.28 -4.44 -10.98
C VAL A 7 -1.84 -5.74 -11.66
N LEU A 8 -0.57 -6.13 -11.50
CA LEU A 8 -0.06 -7.38 -12.06
C LEU A 8 -0.77 -8.60 -11.46
N HIS A 9 -1.07 -8.59 -10.15
CA HIS A 9 -1.86 -9.63 -9.52
C HIS A 9 -3.28 -9.73 -10.10
N ALA A 10 -3.93 -8.60 -10.35
CA ALA A 10 -5.27 -8.54 -10.92
C ALA A 10 -5.34 -9.06 -12.37
N VAL A 11 -4.22 -9.00 -13.12
CA VAL A 11 -4.11 -9.55 -14.48
C VAL A 11 -3.99 -11.07 -14.48
N VAL A 12 -3.26 -11.64 -13.50
CA VAL A 12 -3.07 -13.10 -13.41
C VAL A 12 -4.15 -13.83 -12.62
N GLU A 13 -5.08 -13.10 -11.99
CA GLU A 13 -6.24 -13.69 -11.34
C GLU A 13 -7.13 -14.37 -12.38
N ASP A 14 -7.44 -15.64 -12.12
CA ASP A 14 -8.19 -16.47 -13.06
C ASP A 14 -9.65 -15.98 -13.18
N PRO A 15 -10.11 -15.62 -14.39
CA PRO A 15 -11.45 -15.10 -14.59
C PRO A 15 -12.55 -16.13 -14.29
N ALA A 16 -12.24 -17.42 -14.16
CA ALA A 16 -13.21 -18.42 -13.71
C ALA A 16 -13.58 -18.24 -12.23
N THR A 17 -12.75 -17.53 -11.45
CA THR A 17 -12.98 -17.28 -10.01
C THR A 17 -13.79 -16.00 -9.76
N THR A 18 -13.67 -14.99 -10.64
CA THR A 18 -14.23 -13.63 -10.48
C THR A 18 -15.16 -13.18 -11.61
N GLY A 19 -15.33 -13.98 -12.68
CA GLY A 19 -16.25 -13.75 -13.80
C GLY A 19 -15.73 -12.79 -14.89
N LYS A 20 -14.85 -11.84 -14.55
CA LYS A 20 -14.15 -10.96 -15.49
C LYS A 20 -12.79 -10.59 -14.88
N PRO A 21 -11.68 -10.60 -15.65
CA PRO A 21 -10.39 -10.19 -15.10
C PRO A 21 -10.50 -8.72 -14.65
N ALA A 22 -10.10 -8.44 -13.42
CA ALA A 22 -10.22 -7.11 -12.82
C ALA A 22 -9.26 -6.10 -13.46
N ALA A 23 -8.22 -6.58 -14.13
CA ALA A 23 -7.31 -5.82 -14.97
C ALA A 23 -6.90 -6.61 -16.22
N THR A 24 -6.58 -5.91 -17.29
CA THR A 24 -6.07 -6.46 -18.56
C THR A 24 -4.55 -6.32 -18.65
N TRP A 25 -3.90 -7.14 -19.49
CA TRP A 25 -2.49 -6.97 -19.82
C TRP A 25 -2.14 -5.56 -20.31
N ALA A 26 -3.07 -4.88 -20.99
CA ALA A 26 -2.92 -3.47 -21.38
C ALA A 26 -2.84 -2.53 -20.16
N GLU A 27 -3.64 -2.76 -19.12
CA GLU A 27 -3.59 -2.00 -17.86
C GLU A 27 -2.32 -2.31 -17.07
N ALA A 28 -1.85 -3.56 -17.07
CA ALA A 28 -0.55 -3.91 -16.49
C ALA A 28 0.61 -3.18 -17.19
N ARG A 29 0.63 -3.15 -18.52
CA ARG A 29 1.63 -2.39 -19.30
C ARG A 29 1.53 -0.88 -19.06
N ALA A 30 0.32 -0.33 -18.95
CA ALA A 30 0.11 1.07 -18.64
C ALA A 30 0.58 1.43 -17.21
N ALA A 31 0.32 0.55 -16.24
CA ALA A 31 0.81 0.70 -14.87
C ALA A 31 2.33 0.59 -14.81
N ALA A 32 2.91 -0.34 -15.56
CA ALA A 32 4.35 -0.50 -15.75
C ALA A 32 4.98 0.80 -16.29
N ALA A 33 4.44 1.35 -17.38
CA ALA A 33 4.90 2.62 -17.96
C ALA A 33 4.75 3.81 -16.99
N ALA A 34 3.68 3.85 -16.19
CA ALA A 34 3.48 4.89 -15.18
C ALA A 34 4.48 4.79 -14.02
N CYS A 35 5.08 3.62 -13.80
CA CYS A 35 6.09 3.41 -12.77
C CYS A 35 7.48 3.88 -13.17
N GLY A 36 7.72 4.12 -14.46
CA GLY A 36 9.00 4.50 -15.04
C GLY A 36 9.72 3.32 -15.69
N GLU A 37 11.05 3.42 -15.81
CA GLU A 37 11.88 2.35 -16.36
C GLU A 37 11.84 1.14 -15.42
N ILE A 38 11.27 0.04 -15.90
CA ILE A 38 11.31 -1.24 -15.20
C ILE A 38 12.72 -1.79 -15.40
N GLU A 39 13.53 -1.77 -14.34
CA GLU A 39 14.89 -2.34 -14.36
C GLU A 39 14.90 -3.87 -14.52
N ASP A 40 13.73 -4.50 -14.38
CA ASP A 40 13.55 -5.94 -14.45
C ASP A 40 13.23 -6.37 -15.90
N GLU A 41 14.27 -6.72 -16.66
CA GLU A 41 14.17 -7.17 -18.06
C GLU A 41 13.25 -8.39 -18.20
N GLU A 42 13.29 -9.30 -17.23
CA GLU A 42 12.43 -10.49 -17.15
C GLU A 42 10.95 -10.11 -17.06
N LEU A 43 10.59 -9.12 -16.23
CA LEU A 43 9.24 -8.61 -16.14
C LEU A 43 8.78 -7.94 -17.43
N SER A 44 9.67 -7.25 -18.14
CA SER A 44 9.35 -6.67 -19.46
C SER A 44 8.99 -7.76 -20.46
N LEU A 45 9.81 -8.80 -20.56
CA LEU A 45 9.58 -9.94 -21.46
C LEU A 45 8.26 -10.64 -21.15
N VAL A 46 7.97 -10.91 -19.86
CA VAL A 46 6.71 -11.53 -19.44
C VAL A 46 5.49 -10.68 -19.80
N LEU A 47 5.59 -9.35 -19.67
CA LEU A 47 4.51 -8.44 -20.06
C LEU A 47 4.31 -8.38 -21.57
N GLU A 48 5.37 -8.51 -22.36
CA GLU A 48 5.28 -8.56 -23.82
C GLU A 48 4.71 -9.89 -24.31
N GLU A 49 5.14 -11.01 -23.73
CA GLU A 49 4.67 -12.36 -24.09
C GLU A 49 3.30 -12.71 -23.48
N GLU A 50 2.76 -11.87 -22.58
CA GLU A 50 1.50 -12.11 -21.86
C GLU A 50 1.49 -13.46 -21.11
N ASP A 51 2.65 -13.86 -20.59
CA ASP A 51 2.82 -15.14 -19.93
C ASP A 51 2.30 -15.07 -18.48
N ALA A 52 1.07 -15.54 -18.30
CA ALA A 52 0.41 -15.54 -16.99
C ALA A 52 1.11 -16.45 -15.98
N ASP A 53 1.70 -17.56 -16.42
CA ASP A 53 2.36 -18.53 -15.53
C ASP A 53 3.68 -17.97 -15.02
N MET A 54 4.49 -17.38 -15.91
CA MET A 54 5.74 -16.72 -15.56
C MET A 54 5.49 -15.47 -14.71
N LEU A 55 4.45 -14.68 -15.02
CA LEU A 55 4.07 -13.53 -14.18
C LEU A 55 3.66 -13.97 -12.77
N ARG A 56 2.92 -15.09 -12.63
CA ARG A 56 2.57 -15.65 -11.31
C ARG A 56 3.81 -16.08 -10.53
N ASP A 57 4.80 -16.66 -11.19
CA ASP A 57 6.06 -17.04 -10.54
C ASP A 57 6.84 -15.81 -10.05
N ILE A 58 7.01 -14.78 -10.90
CA ILE A 58 7.67 -13.51 -10.54
C ILE A 58 6.99 -12.86 -9.33
N LEU A 59 5.64 -12.78 -9.36
CA LEU A 59 4.85 -12.24 -8.26
C LEU A 59 4.99 -13.09 -6.98
N GLY A 60 5.05 -14.41 -7.12
CA GLY A 60 5.34 -15.34 -6.03
C GLY A 60 6.72 -15.10 -5.41
N GLN A 61 7.74 -14.87 -6.23
CA GLN A 61 9.09 -14.55 -5.76
C GLN A 61 9.17 -13.19 -5.04
N TRP A 62 8.44 -12.17 -5.51
CA TRP A 62 8.29 -10.89 -4.81
C TRP A 62 7.62 -11.09 -3.45
N ARG A 63 6.54 -11.88 -3.39
CA ARG A 63 5.83 -12.18 -2.12
C ARG A 63 6.68 -12.97 -1.13
N ALA A 64 7.52 -13.89 -1.63
CA ALA A 64 8.46 -14.69 -0.83
C ALA A 64 9.69 -13.89 -0.37
N GLY A 65 9.86 -12.64 -0.83
CA GLY A 65 11.03 -11.83 -0.53
C GLY A 65 12.32 -12.31 -1.20
N LYS A 66 12.22 -13.30 -2.11
CA LYS A 66 13.36 -13.82 -2.89
C LYS A 66 13.82 -12.82 -3.95
N ARG A 67 12.91 -11.97 -4.42
CA ARG A 67 13.17 -10.90 -5.39
C ARG A 67 12.71 -9.57 -4.80
N ASN A 68 13.54 -8.54 -4.96
CA ASN A 68 13.27 -7.21 -4.42
C ASN A 68 12.05 -6.62 -5.14
N ALA A 69 10.88 -6.66 -4.48
CA ALA A 69 9.69 -5.98 -4.98
C ALA A 69 10.06 -4.53 -5.32
N LEU A 70 9.81 -4.17 -6.58
CA LEU A 70 10.28 -3.00 -7.33
C LEU A 70 10.57 -1.77 -6.45
N GLU A 71 11.68 -1.08 -6.73
CA GLU A 71 12.02 0.17 -6.04
C GLU A 71 10.86 1.19 -6.08
N HIS A 72 10.05 1.15 -7.14
CA HIS A 72 8.81 1.92 -7.26
C HIS A 72 7.81 1.61 -6.12
N ASP A 73 7.45 0.36 -5.88
CA ASP A 73 6.55 -0.06 -4.81
C ASP A 73 7.12 0.34 -3.44
N LYS A 74 8.43 0.16 -3.23
CA LYS A 74 9.11 0.63 -2.01
C LYS A 74 8.99 2.15 -1.83
N ALA A 75 9.11 2.92 -2.91
CA ALA A 75 8.95 4.37 -2.87
C ALA A 75 7.51 4.79 -2.56
N VAL A 76 6.51 4.11 -3.14
CA VAL A 76 5.09 4.34 -2.85
C VAL A 76 4.79 4.03 -1.38
N LEU A 77 5.23 2.87 -0.87
CA LEU A 77 5.05 2.47 0.53
C LEU A 77 5.72 3.47 1.50
N LYS A 78 6.94 3.94 1.19
CA LYS A 78 7.63 4.99 1.97
C LYS A 78 6.86 6.32 1.96
N ARG A 79 6.28 6.72 0.83
CA ARG A 79 5.46 7.95 0.73
C ARG A 79 4.10 7.79 1.44
N ALA A 80 3.54 6.59 1.43
CA ALA A 80 2.32 6.23 2.15
C ALA A 80 2.50 6.34 3.66
N ILE A 81 3.49 5.64 4.23
CA ILE A 81 3.75 5.68 5.67
C ILE A 81 4.12 7.08 6.16
N LYS A 82 4.91 7.85 5.38
CA LYS A 82 5.25 9.24 5.72
C LYS A 82 4.00 10.11 5.86
N ALA A 83 3.05 9.95 4.97
CA ALA A 83 1.85 10.77 5.02
C ALA A 83 0.81 10.27 6.03
N PHE A 84 0.77 8.97 6.31
CA PHE A 84 0.04 8.46 7.47
C PHE A 84 0.57 9.09 8.76
N ARG A 85 1.89 9.07 8.98
CA ARG A 85 2.53 9.73 10.14
C ARG A 85 2.22 11.23 10.21
N LYS A 86 2.23 11.94 9.08
CA LYS A 86 1.84 13.35 9.04
C LYS A 86 0.38 13.55 9.46
N ARG A 87 -0.54 12.75 8.94
CA ARG A 87 -1.97 12.87 9.26
C ARG A 87 -2.25 12.49 10.72
N LEU A 88 -1.62 11.43 11.22
CA LEU A 88 -1.70 11.02 12.63
C LEU A 88 -1.26 12.16 13.55
N LYS A 89 -0.12 12.80 13.24
CA LYS A 89 0.37 13.94 14.02
C LYS A 89 -0.63 15.10 14.01
N VAL A 90 -1.20 15.46 12.86
CA VAL A 90 -2.20 16.55 12.78
C VAL A 90 -3.45 16.21 13.59
N THR A 91 -3.97 14.98 13.46
CA THR A 91 -5.14 14.53 14.22
C THR A 91 -4.90 14.51 15.73
N LEU A 92 -3.71 14.11 16.19
CA LEU A 92 -3.32 14.20 17.59
C LEU A 92 -3.32 15.66 18.09
N LEU A 93 -2.68 16.58 17.35
CA LEU A 93 -2.65 17.99 17.74
C LEU A 93 -4.05 18.62 17.80
N ASP A 94 -4.94 18.25 16.88
CA ASP A 94 -6.32 18.74 16.84
C ASP A 94 -7.12 18.28 18.07
N ASP A 95 -6.97 17.01 18.44
CA ASP A 95 -7.58 16.44 19.65
C ASP A 95 -7.03 17.09 20.93
N GLU A 96 -5.70 17.24 21.06
CA GLU A 96 -5.08 17.95 22.18
C GLU A 96 -5.55 19.42 22.27
N SER A 97 -5.74 20.09 21.13
CA SER A 97 -6.22 21.48 21.07
C SER A 97 -7.68 21.60 21.50
N SER A 98 -8.54 20.66 21.08
CA SER A 98 -9.95 20.62 21.46
C SER A 98 -10.15 20.33 22.96
N LEU A 99 -9.25 19.53 23.54
CA LEU A 99 -9.24 19.21 24.98
C LEU A 99 -8.74 20.37 25.87
N GLY A 100 -8.10 21.41 25.30
CA GLY A 100 -7.46 22.53 26.01
C GLY A 100 -8.36 23.72 26.38
N GLY A 101 -9.67 23.67 26.13
CA GLY A 101 -10.58 24.82 26.29
C GLY A 101 -11.14 25.10 27.70
N GLY A 102 -10.79 24.33 28.73
CA GLY A 102 -11.34 24.46 30.08
C GLY A 102 -10.27 24.66 31.16
N ALA A 103 -10.49 25.61 32.08
CA ALA A 103 -9.57 26.05 33.15
C ALA A 103 -9.15 24.97 34.19
N PHE A 104 -9.37 23.68 33.93
CA PHE A 104 -9.01 22.59 34.83
C PHE A 104 -8.49 21.31 34.13
N SER A 105 -8.32 21.29 32.81
CA SER A 105 -7.74 20.13 32.12
C SER A 105 -6.21 20.22 32.08
N SER A 106 -5.58 19.74 33.14
CA SER A 106 -4.14 19.54 33.19
C SER A 106 -3.71 18.40 32.26
N GLY A 107 -3.15 18.75 31.10
CA GLY A 107 -2.16 17.93 30.37
C GLY A 107 -2.56 16.51 29.99
N ARG A 108 -3.77 16.28 29.47
CA ARG A 108 -4.16 14.95 28.97
C ARG A 108 -3.64 14.75 27.54
N SER A 109 -2.63 13.89 27.38
CA SER A 109 -2.14 13.45 26.06
C SER A 109 -3.23 12.69 25.30
N SER A 110 -3.40 12.98 24.01
CA SER A 110 -4.37 12.30 23.15
C SER A 110 -4.21 10.78 23.13
N SER A 111 -5.32 10.05 23.25
CA SER A 111 -5.37 8.58 23.21
C SER A 111 -5.60 8.01 21.80
N ILE A 112 -5.47 8.84 20.76
CA ILE A 112 -5.70 8.43 19.37
C ILE A 112 -4.53 7.58 18.88
N VAL A 113 -4.75 6.27 18.87
CA VAL A 113 -3.75 5.28 18.41
C VAL A 113 -3.98 4.85 16.95
N ALA A 114 -5.20 5.01 16.43
CA ALA A 114 -5.58 4.64 15.07
C ALA A 114 -6.30 5.79 14.36
N ILE A 115 -6.03 5.95 13.07
CA ILE A 115 -6.71 6.94 12.22
C ILE A 115 -7.14 6.32 10.89
N THR A 116 -8.14 6.92 10.26
CA THR A 116 -8.47 6.64 8.86
C THR A 116 -7.31 7.10 7.96
N PRO A 117 -6.78 6.22 7.10
CA PRO A 117 -5.65 6.57 6.26
C PRO A 117 -6.08 7.59 5.18
N PRO A 118 -5.13 8.36 4.62
CA PRO A 118 -5.45 9.27 3.54
C PRO A 118 -5.88 8.53 2.27
N GLU A 119 -7.00 8.98 1.68
CA GLU A 119 -7.69 8.40 0.51
C GLU A 119 -6.84 8.37 -0.77
N ARG A 120 -5.75 9.13 -0.80
CA ARG A 120 -4.84 9.20 -1.95
C ARG A 120 -4.06 7.92 -2.23
N TYR A 121 -4.07 6.97 -1.30
CA TYR A 121 -3.52 5.63 -1.49
C TYR A 121 -4.61 4.57 -1.32
N PRO A 122 -4.64 3.57 -2.22
CA PRO A 122 -5.63 2.51 -2.14
C PRO A 122 -5.40 1.61 -0.92
N ARG A 123 -6.44 0.86 -0.56
CA ARG A 123 -6.40 -0.08 0.57
C ARG A 123 -5.28 -1.10 0.44
N ALA A 124 -4.98 -1.56 -0.77
CA ALA A 124 -3.90 -2.50 -1.05
C ALA A 124 -2.53 -2.01 -0.55
N THR A 125 -2.22 -0.71 -0.71
CA THR A 125 -0.98 -0.13 -0.20
C THR A 125 -0.89 -0.18 1.32
N TRP A 126 -2.02 0.03 2.00
CA TRP A 126 -2.08 -0.05 3.47
C TRP A 126 -2.01 -1.49 3.96
N ASP A 127 -2.65 -2.43 3.26
CA ASP A 127 -2.60 -3.86 3.57
C ASP A 127 -1.16 -4.39 3.47
N GLU A 128 -0.41 -4.00 2.44
CA GLU A 128 1.01 -4.35 2.32
C GLU A 128 1.85 -3.73 3.46
N LEU A 129 1.57 -2.49 3.89
CA LEU A 129 2.25 -1.90 5.06
C LEU A 129 1.94 -2.66 6.36
N VAL A 130 0.72 -3.19 6.51
CA VAL A 130 0.35 -4.05 7.64
C VAL A 130 1.08 -5.38 7.57
N ARG A 131 1.13 -6.00 6.38
CA ARG A 131 1.86 -7.25 6.13
C ARG A 131 3.35 -7.11 6.43
N LEU A 132 3.95 -5.96 6.09
CA LEU A 132 5.35 -5.63 6.41
C LEU A 132 5.58 -5.30 7.89
N GLY A 133 4.54 -5.28 8.73
CA GLY A 133 4.63 -4.93 10.15
C GLY A 133 4.93 -3.46 10.42
N ARG A 134 4.74 -2.57 9.43
CA ARG A 134 4.91 -1.12 9.58
C ARG A 134 3.67 -0.46 10.18
N LEU A 135 2.51 -1.04 9.90
CA LEU A 135 1.21 -0.64 10.43
C LEU A 135 0.51 -1.85 11.05
N LYS A 136 -0.52 -1.60 11.83
CA LYS A 136 -1.43 -2.60 12.35
C LYS A 136 -2.83 -2.32 11.82
N GLY A 137 -3.47 -3.32 11.23
CA GLY A 137 -4.86 -3.21 10.78
C GLY A 137 -5.80 -3.09 11.97
N GLY A 138 -6.62 -2.03 11.98
CA GLY A 138 -7.68 -1.82 12.95
C GLY A 138 -9.05 -2.25 12.44
N ARG A 139 -10.09 -2.01 13.24
CA ARG A 139 -11.49 -2.17 12.81
C ARG A 139 -11.87 -1.00 11.89
N ASP A 140 -12.83 -1.22 10.99
CA ASP A 140 -13.41 -0.18 10.11
C ASP A 140 -12.43 0.51 9.13
N GLY A 141 -11.35 -0.17 8.73
CA GLY A 141 -10.39 0.41 7.79
C GLY A 141 -9.50 1.51 8.40
N MET A 142 -9.47 1.61 9.73
CA MET A 142 -8.48 2.40 10.45
C MET A 142 -7.17 1.61 10.57
N TYR A 143 -6.05 2.33 10.63
CA TYR A 143 -4.73 1.73 10.84
C TYR A 143 -4.06 2.39 12.03
N GLU A 144 -3.26 1.61 12.75
CA GLU A 144 -2.44 2.02 13.88
C GLU A 144 -0.95 1.91 13.51
N LEU A 145 -0.12 2.77 14.08
CA LEU A 145 1.34 2.67 13.91
C LEU A 145 1.86 1.46 14.71
N ALA A 146 2.57 0.54 14.07
CA ALA A 146 3.13 -0.60 14.78
C ALA A 146 4.16 -0.15 15.84
N PRO A 147 4.23 -0.81 17.01
CA PRO A 147 5.20 -0.51 18.06
C PRO A 147 6.62 -0.89 17.58
N GLY A 148 7.30 0.03 16.90
CA GLY A 148 8.67 -0.18 16.38
C GLY A 148 9.05 0.58 15.10
N GLY A 149 8.26 1.58 14.66
CA GLY A 149 8.48 2.34 13.41
C GLY A 149 8.95 3.79 13.56
#